data_AF-A0A6A9JYZ6-F1
#
_entry.id   AF-A0A6A9JYZ6-F1
#
_cell.length_a   1.000
_cell.length_b   1.000
_cell.length_c   1.000
_cell.angle_alpha   90.00
_cell.angle_beta   90.00
_cell.angle_gamma   90.00
#
_symmetry.space_group_name_H-M   'P 1'
#
loop_
_entity.id
_entity.type
_entity.pdbx_description
1 polymer ?
#
loop_
_entity_poly.entity_id
_entity_poly.type
_entity_poly.pdbx_seq_one_letter_code
_entity_poly.pdbx_strand_id
1 'polypeptide(L)' 'MTTLELLDEAIAHQNAARDLLRLLSGAENLGTPAPEILSGALSGIEYLLDEAQARYEEAWEKQRTIAG' A
#
# COMPACT_ATOMS: atom_id res chain seq x y z
N MET A 1 0.82 17.72 -7.07
CA MET A 1 -0.21 17.00 -6.31
C MET A 1 -0.79 17.86 -5.20
N THR A 2 -2.10 18.03 -5.26
CA THR A 2 -2.96 18.57 -4.19
C THR A 2 -3.04 17.59 -3.01
N THR A 3 -3.52 18.06 -1.86
CA THR A 3 -3.78 17.19 -0.70
C THR A 3 -4.78 16.08 -1.04
N LEU A 4 -5.79 16.37 -1.86
CA LEU A 4 -6.78 15.36 -2.27
C LEU A 4 -6.16 14.29 -3.16
N GLU A 5 -5.36 14.67 -4.16
CA GLU A 5 -4.65 13.72 -5.03
C GLU A 5 -3.70 12.81 -4.24
N LEU A 6 -3.02 13.35 -3.21
CA LEU A 6 -2.18 12.54 -2.31
C LEU A 6 -2.99 11.49 -1.53
N LEU A 7 -4.16 11.89 -1.02
CA LEU A 7 -5.03 10.97 -0.28
C LEU A 7 -5.62 9.90 -1.19
N ASP A 8 -6.03 10.26 -2.40
CA ASP A 8 -6.54 9.31 -3.39
C ASP A 8 -5.48 8.28 -3.78
N GLU A 9 -4.24 8.70 -4.04
CA GLU A 9 -3.11 7.80 -4.30
C GLU A 9 -2.79 6.91 -3.09
N ALA A 10 -2.76 7.46 -1.88
CA ALA A 10 -2.51 6.70 -0.66
C ALA A 10 -3.55 5.60 -0.44
N ILE A 11 -4.84 5.95 -0.63
CA ILE A 11 -5.96 5.01 -0.53
C ILE A 11 -5.85 3.94 -1.62
N ALA A 12 -5.49 4.30 -2.84
CA ALA A 12 -5.31 3.35 -3.94
C ALA A 12 -4.22 2.32 -3.62
N HIS A 13 -3.05 2.75 -3.14
CA HIS A 13 -1.97 1.85 -2.74
C HIS A 13 -2.36 0.95 -1.56
N GLN A 14 -3.02 1.51 -0.54
CA GLN A 14 -3.49 0.73 0.61
C GLN A 14 -4.54 -0.32 0.21
N ASN A 15 -5.45 0.01 -0.71
CA ASN A 15 -6.45 -0.94 -1.21
C ASN A 15 -5.80 -2.03 -2.06
N ALA A 16 -4.84 -1.70 -2.92
CA ALA A 16 -4.08 -2.69 -3.67
C ALA A 16 -3.35 -3.68 -2.74
N ALA A 17 -2.71 -3.19 -1.68
CA ALA A 17 -2.08 -4.04 -0.67
C ALA A 17 -3.09 -4.98 0.01
N ARG A 18 -4.27 -4.46 0.38
CA ARG A 18 -5.36 -5.26 0.98
C ARG A 18 -5.89 -6.32 0.04
N ASP A 19 -6.05 -6.01 -1.24
CA ASP A 19 -6.57 -6.96 -2.21
C ASP A 19 -5.57 -8.09 -2.49
N LEU A 20 -4.26 -7.78 -2.50
CA LEU A 20 -3.22 -8.81 -2.55
C LEU A 20 -3.20 -9.70 -1.30
N LEU A 21 -3.34 -9.10 -0.10
CA LEU A 21 -3.46 -9.87 1.14
C LEU A 21 -4.70 -10.78 1.12
N ARG A 22 -5.83 -10.27 0.65
CA ARG A 22 -7.06 -11.06 0.49
C ARG A 22 -6.85 -12.22 -0.48
N LEU A 23 -6.21 -11.97 -1.62
CA LEU A 23 -5.89 -13.00 -2.60
C LEU A 23 -5.04 -14.12 -1.98
N LEU A 24 -4.00 -13.75 -1.23
CA LEU A 24 -3.13 -14.71 -0.54
C LEU A 24 -3.88 -15.48 0.55
N SER A 25 -4.71 -14.81 1.34
CA SER A 25 -5.48 -15.42 2.43
C SER A 25 -6.65 -16.28 1.95
N GLY A 26 -7.20 -15.98 0.78
CA GLY A 26 -8.37 -16.62 0.20
C GLY A 26 -8.04 -17.85 -0.63
N ALA A 27 -6.76 -18.11 -0.91
CA ALA A 27 -6.33 -19.30 -1.61
C ALA A 27 -6.42 -20.52 -0.69
N GLU A 28 -7.30 -21.48 -1.01
CA GLU A 28 -7.40 -22.76 -0.29
C GLU A 28 -6.06 -23.52 -0.28
N ASN A 29 -5.28 -23.37 -1.35
CA ASN A 29 -3.94 -23.93 -1.46
C ASN A 29 -3.09 -23.07 -2.41
N LEU A 30 -2.04 -22.45 -1.90
CA LEU A 30 -1.04 -21.72 -2.69
C LEU A 30 -0.02 -22.65 -3.38
N GLY A 31 -0.12 -23.96 -3.13
CA GLY A 31 0.88 -24.94 -3.51
C GLY A 31 2.12 -24.81 -2.65
N THR A 32 3.29 -24.98 -3.27
CA THR A 32 4.59 -24.78 -2.63
C THR A 32 5.37 -23.78 -3.47
N PRO A 33 5.00 -22.49 -3.42
CA PRO A 33 5.70 -21.48 -4.21
C PRO A 33 7.18 -21.48 -3.82
N ALA A 34 8.05 -21.25 -4.80
CA ALA A 34 9.45 -21.05 -4.51
C ALA A 34 9.59 -19.90 -3.48
N PRO A 35 10.46 -20.02 -2.46
CA PRO A 35 10.58 -19.03 -1.39
C PRO A 35 10.74 -17.60 -1.89
N GLU A 36 11.44 -17.42 -3.01
CA GLU A 36 11.70 -16.13 -3.65
C GLU A 36 10.41 -15.50 -4.21
N ILE A 37 9.47 -16.32 -4.66
CA ILE A 37 8.16 -15.86 -5.17
C ILE A 37 7.28 -15.36 -4.02
N LEU A 38 7.21 -16.14 -2.93
CA LEU A 38 6.44 -15.72 -1.76
C LEU A 38 7.05 -14.48 -1.11
N SER A 39 8.38 -14.46 -0.95
CA SER A 39 9.10 -13.29 -0.45
C SER A 39 8.88 -12.07 -1.34
N GLY A 40 8.96 -12.22 -2.67
CA GLY A 40 8.73 -11.12 -3.60
C GLY A 40 7.29 -10.58 -3.55
N ALA A 41 6.30 -11.46 -3.39
CA ALA A 41 4.91 -11.05 -3.21
C ALA A 41 4.72 -10.25 -1.91
N LEU A 42 5.32 -10.69 -0.81
CA LEU A 42 5.27 -9.97 0.47
C LEU A 42 5.99 -8.62 0.39
N SER A 43 7.18 -8.57 -0.20
CA SER A 43 7.91 -7.30 -0.41
C SER A 43 7.14 -6.33 -1.31
N GLY A 44 6.38 -6.83 -2.28
CA GLY A 44 5.47 -5.99 -3.09
C GLY A 44 4.33 -5.39 -2.27
N ILE A 45 3.80 -6.14 -1.29
CA ILE A 45 2.78 -5.64 -0.36
C ILE A 45 3.38 -4.59 0.57
N GLU A 46 4.57 -4.84 1.13
CA GLU A 46 5.30 -3.87 1.96
C GLU A 46 5.54 -2.56 1.20
N TYR A 47 6.02 -2.64 -0.04
CA TYR A 47 6.23 -1.48 -0.89
C TYR A 47 4.95 -0.63 -1.08
N LEU A 48 3.80 -1.27 -1.32
CA LEU A 48 2.53 -0.56 -1.46
C LEU A 48 2.10 0.12 -0.16
N LEU A 49 2.37 -0.49 0.99
CA LEU A 49 2.07 0.09 2.30
C LEU A 49 2.99 1.28 2.60
N ASP A 50 4.27 1.18 2.27
CA ASP A 50 5.24 2.27 2.42
C ASP A 50 4.90 3.47 1.53
N GLU A 51 4.53 3.23 0.26
CA GLU A 51 4.07 4.29 -0.64
C GLU A 51 2.78 4.96 -0.11
N ALA A 52 1.82 4.17 0.37
CA ALA A 52 0.60 4.71 0.97
C ALA A 52 0.92 5.60 2.18
N GLN A 53 1.80 5.14 3.08
CA GLN A 53 2.22 5.90 4.25
C GLN A 53 2.88 7.22 3.86
N ALA A 54 3.84 7.19 2.93
CA ALA A 54 4.53 8.38 2.47
C ALA A 54 3.56 9.45 1.93
N ARG A 55 2.51 9.04 1.21
CA ARG A 55 1.52 9.99 0.67
C ARG A 55 0.57 10.52 1.72
N TYR A 56 0.19 9.72 2.71
CA TYR A 56 -0.55 10.22 3.87
C TYR A 56 0.27 11.26 4.66
N GLU A 57 1.56 11.00 4.88
CA GLU A 57 2.45 11.93 5.59
C GLU A 57 2.63 13.25 4.82
N GLU A 58 2.82 13.19 3.50
CA GLU A 58 2.91 14.39 2.67
C GLU A 58 1.59 15.18 2.65
N ALA A 59 0.44 14.50 2.58
CA ALA A 59 -0.88 15.13 2.64
C ALA A 59 -1.08 15.87 3.98
N TRP A 60 -0.69 15.22 5.08
CA TRP A 60 -0.77 15.78 6.42
C TRP A 60 0.11 17.01 6.58
N GLU A 61 1.37 16.96 6.14
CA GLU A 61 2.29 18.10 6.26
C GLU A 61 1.84 19.29 5.40
N LYS A 62 1.29 19.04 4.21
CA LYS A 62 0.67 20.08 3.38
C LYS A 62 -0.51 20.73 4.08
N GLN A 63 -1.40 19.93 4.68
CA GLN A 63 -2.55 20.47 5.40
C GLN A 63 -2.12 21.28 6.63
N ARG A 64 -1.10 20.82 7.37
CA ARG A 64 -0.53 21.54 8.52
C ARG A 64 0.04 22.90 8.13
N THR A 65 0.76 22.96 7.01
CA THR A 65 1.36 24.20 6.49
C THR A 65 0.31 25.22 6.07
N ILE A 66 -0.85 24.77 5.60
CA ILE A 66 -1.97 25.66 5.21
C ILE A 66 -2.73 26.17 6.45
N ALA A 67 -2.77 25.39 7.52
CA ALA A 67 -3.54 25.71 8.74
C ALA A 67 -2.76 26.53 9.78
N GLY A 68 -1.43 26.62 9.68
CA GLY A 68 -0.55 27.41 10.54
C GLY A 68 -0.19 28.75 9.94
#